data_AF-A0A7C1G8L7-F1
#
_entry.id   AF-A0A7C1G8L7-F1
#
_cell.length_a   1.000
_cell.length_b   1.000
_cell.length_c   1.000
_cell.angle_alpha   90.00
_cell.angle_beta   90.00
_cell.angle_gamma   90.00
#
_symmetry.space_group_name_H-M   'P 1'
#
loop_
_entity.id
_entity.type
_entity.pdbx_description
1 polymer ?
#
loop_
_entity_poly.entity_id
_entity_poly.type
_entity_poly.pdbx_seq_one_letter_code
_entity_poly.pdbx_strand_id
1 'polypeptide(L)'
;MKEKNVMDCELIIEKTASTLLRQAATRLPGDVKEALRRAYEIEDNPIGKLQLRNILENVRLAEENNLPLCQDTGVISFYLKAGSNFKGLGKIENALRRAVRKSTVEIPLRPNSVDFFTNINSGDNTGRHIPYIHWEIFDGDYLEITVLLKGGGSENACVLKMMNPSEGLNGLKKFVIDSVLKAGGTTCPPT
;
A
#
# COMPACT_ATOMS: atom_id res chain seq x y z
N MET A 1 16.57 15.07 -30.39
CA MET A 1 16.53 15.68 -29.03
C MET A 1 15.24 15.37 -28.26
N LYS A 2 14.04 15.41 -28.85
CA LYS A 2 12.76 15.11 -28.16
C LYS A 2 12.70 13.69 -27.55
N GLU A 3 13.17 12.66 -28.25
CA GLU A 3 13.15 11.27 -27.73
C GLU A 3 14.09 11.05 -26.54
N LYS A 4 15.26 11.70 -26.52
CA LYS A 4 16.26 11.54 -25.45
C LYS A 4 15.74 12.05 -24.10
N ASN A 5 15.00 13.16 -24.09
CA ASN A 5 14.40 13.73 -22.87
C ASN A 5 13.17 12.94 -22.38
N VAL A 6 12.44 12.26 -23.29
CA VAL A 6 11.28 11.45 -22.92
C VAL A 6 11.71 10.10 -22.34
N MET A 7 12.78 9.50 -22.89
CA MET A 7 13.36 8.25 -22.36
C MET A 7 13.96 8.44 -20.96
N ASP A 8 14.46 9.65 -20.66
CA ASP A 8 14.95 10.03 -19.33
C ASP A 8 13.81 10.13 -18.30
N CYS A 9 12.67 10.72 -18.69
CA CYS A 9 11.48 10.82 -17.82
C CYS A 9 10.93 9.45 -17.41
N GLU A 10 10.83 8.50 -18.34
CA GLU A 10 10.40 7.13 -18.04
C GLU A 10 11.32 6.44 -17.02
N LEU A 11 12.64 6.61 -17.18
CA LEU A 11 13.62 6.04 -16.28
C LEU A 11 13.55 6.67 -14.88
N ILE A 12 13.32 7.98 -14.80
CA ILE A 12 13.13 8.68 -13.53
C ILE A 12 11.87 8.16 -12.82
N ILE A 13 10.74 8.05 -13.53
CA ILE A 13 9.49 7.52 -12.96
C ILE A 13 9.69 6.09 -12.46
N GLU A 14 10.33 5.23 -13.25
CA GLU A 14 10.58 3.84 -12.87
C GLU A 14 11.46 3.74 -11.61
N LYS A 15 12.53 4.54 -11.53
CA LYS A 15 13.41 4.59 -10.35
C LYS A 15 12.67 5.12 -9.13
N THR A 16 11.93 6.22 -9.27
CA THR A 16 11.13 6.81 -8.18
C THR A 16 10.11 5.80 -7.66
N ALA A 17 9.36 5.14 -8.54
CA ALA A 17 8.40 4.12 -8.14
C ALA A 17 9.06 2.93 -7.42
N SER A 18 10.23 2.47 -7.89
CA SER A 18 10.99 1.39 -7.23
C SER A 18 11.46 1.80 -5.83
N THR A 19 11.90 3.05 -5.65
CA THR A 19 12.25 3.59 -4.33
C THR A 19 11.03 3.65 -3.41
N LEU A 20 9.89 4.13 -3.90
CA LEU A 20 8.64 4.21 -3.14
C LEU A 20 8.16 2.81 -2.73
N LEU A 21 8.19 1.83 -3.64
CA LEU A 21 7.84 0.42 -3.36
C LEU A 21 8.73 -0.15 -2.25
N ARG A 22 10.04 0.12 -2.31
CA ARG A 22 10.99 -0.34 -1.28
C ARG A 22 10.67 0.28 0.08
N GLN A 23 10.47 1.60 0.12
CA GLN A 23 10.13 2.29 1.37
C GLN A 23 8.82 1.78 1.97
N ALA A 24 7.78 1.65 1.15
CA ALA A 24 6.47 1.20 1.61
C ALA A 24 6.45 -0.27 2.06
N ALA A 25 7.29 -1.13 1.48
CA ALA A 25 7.36 -2.54 1.88
C ALA A 25 8.20 -2.77 3.15
N THR A 26 9.25 -1.98 3.38
CA THR A 26 10.27 -2.30 4.40
C THR A 26 10.32 -1.34 5.58
N ARG A 27 9.61 -0.20 5.53
CA ARG A 27 9.68 0.84 6.57
C ARG A 27 8.29 1.30 6.99
N LEU A 28 8.17 1.62 8.28
CA LEU A 28 6.98 2.29 8.81
C LEU A 28 7.22 3.80 8.98
N PRO A 29 6.18 4.64 8.76
CA PRO A 29 6.21 6.05 9.11
C PRO A 29 6.58 6.28 10.59
N GLY A 30 7.24 7.41 10.87
CA GLY A 30 7.76 7.72 12.21
C GLY A 30 6.66 7.84 13.27
N ASP A 31 5.53 8.43 12.92
CA ASP A 31 4.33 8.56 13.75
C ASP A 31 3.71 7.20 14.10
N VAL A 32 3.67 6.26 13.15
CA VAL A 32 3.20 4.88 13.39
C VAL A 32 4.15 4.15 14.34
N LYS A 33 5.47 4.27 14.14
CA LYS A 33 6.46 3.67 15.05
C LYS A 33 6.33 4.23 16.46
N GLU A 34 6.08 5.53 16.58
CA GLU A 34 5.88 6.17 17.89
C GLU A 34 4.56 5.76 18.55
N ALA A 35 3.48 5.61 17.78
CA ALA A 35 2.23 5.07 18.28
C ALA A 35 2.40 3.63 18.80
N LEU A 36 3.13 2.77 18.09
CA LEU A 36 3.43 1.40 18.52
C LEU A 36 4.27 1.35 19.81
N ARG A 37 5.27 2.23 19.95
CA ARG A 37 6.06 2.34 21.18
C ARG A 37 5.22 2.76 22.37
N ARG A 38 4.42 3.82 22.21
CA ARG A 38 3.51 4.29 23.26
C ARG A 38 2.52 3.21 23.65
N ALA A 39 1.94 2.50 22.67
CA ALA A 39 1.05 1.37 22.93
C ALA A 39 1.75 0.28 23.76
N TYR A 40 2.99 -0.07 23.42
CA TYR A 40 3.77 -1.05 24.19
C TYR A 40 4.05 -0.62 25.63
N GLU A 41 4.35 0.67 25.83
CA GLU A 41 4.65 1.22 27.16
C GLU A 41 3.43 1.18 28.09
N ILE A 42 2.26 1.56 27.58
CA ILE A 42 1.01 1.64 28.37
C ILE A 42 0.23 0.33 28.44
N GLU A 43 0.57 -0.69 27.64
CA GLU A 43 -0.13 -1.96 27.64
C GLU A 43 0.16 -2.76 28.92
N ASP A 44 -0.91 -3.10 29.63
CA ASP A 44 -0.90 -3.88 30.88
C ASP A 44 -1.17 -5.37 30.64
N ASN A 45 -1.87 -5.72 29.55
CA ASN A 45 -2.15 -7.10 29.21
C ASN A 45 -0.86 -7.83 28.76
N PRO A 46 -0.45 -8.93 29.44
CA PRO A 46 0.78 -9.62 29.10
C PRO A 46 0.85 -10.14 27.66
N ILE A 47 -0.29 -10.57 27.11
CA ILE A 47 -0.39 -11.07 25.74
C ILE A 47 -0.30 -9.90 24.75
N GLY A 48 -1.06 -8.83 24.99
CA GLY A 48 -1.00 -7.61 24.17
C GLY A 48 0.41 -7.03 24.11
N LYS A 49 1.07 -6.92 25.27
CA LYS A 49 2.43 -6.41 25.40
C LYS A 49 3.44 -7.28 24.65
N LEU A 50 3.28 -8.61 24.71
CA LEU A 50 4.10 -9.55 23.94
C LEU A 50 3.94 -9.35 22.43
N GLN A 51 2.71 -9.17 21.94
CA GLN A 51 2.46 -8.94 20.50
C GLN A 51 3.04 -7.61 20.03
N LEU A 52 2.86 -6.54 20.79
CA LEU A 52 3.45 -5.22 20.47
C LEU A 52 4.98 -5.29 20.43
N ARG A 53 5.61 -6.02 21.36
CA ARG A 53 7.05 -6.26 21.33
C ARG A 53 7.48 -6.99 20.05
N ASN A 54 6.74 -8.03 19.66
CA ASN A 54 7.04 -8.78 18.43
C ASN A 54 6.88 -7.90 17.18
N ILE A 55 5.86 -7.03 17.13
CA ILE A 55 5.66 -6.06 16.04
C ILE A 55 6.84 -5.10 15.97
N LEU A 56 7.23 -4.48 17.10
CA LEU A 56 8.36 -3.54 17.15
C LEU A 56 9.68 -4.20 16.73
N GLU A 57 9.93 -5.44 17.17
CA GLU A 57 11.11 -6.19 16.77
C GLU A 57 11.09 -6.56 15.28
N ASN A 58 9.94 -6.98 14.75
CA ASN A 58 9.77 -7.23 13.31
C ASN A 58 10.04 -5.96 12.48
N VAL A 59 9.53 -4.80 12.94
CA VAL A 59 9.81 -3.51 12.30
C VAL A 59 11.30 -3.20 12.28
N ARG A 60 12.00 -3.40 13.40
CA ARG A 60 13.45 -3.22 13.50
C ARG A 60 14.20 -4.13 12.51
N LEU A 61 13.88 -5.41 12.51
CA LEU A 61 14.54 -6.41 11.66
C LEU A 61 14.26 -6.16 10.17
N ALA A 62 13.04 -5.77 9.80
CA ALA A 62 12.70 -5.43 8.42
C ALA A 62 13.50 -4.22 7.92
N GLU A 63 13.63 -3.16 8.73
CA GLU A 63 14.39 -1.96 8.37
C GLU A 63 15.90 -2.24 8.26
N GLU A 64 16.48 -3.00 9.20
CA GLU A 64 17.91 -3.37 9.20
C GLU A 64 18.28 -4.25 8.01
N ASN A 65 17.45 -5.25 7.71
CA ASN A 65 17.73 -6.22 6.66
C ASN A 65 17.17 -5.80 5.29
N ASN A 66 16.46 -4.67 5.20
CA ASN A 66 15.74 -4.23 4.01
C ASN A 66 14.80 -5.31 3.44
N LEU A 67 14.11 -6.03 4.33
CA LEU A 67 13.14 -7.07 3.99
C LEU A 67 11.70 -6.57 4.18
N PRO A 68 10.72 -7.12 3.45
CA PRO A 68 9.32 -6.76 3.64
C PRO A 68 8.86 -6.99 5.09
N LEU A 69 8.08 -6.04 5.61
CA LEU A 69 7.51 -6.09 6.96
C LEU A 69 6.52 -7.24 7.17
N CYS A 70 5.85 -7.68 6.11
CA CYS A 70 4.80 -8.68 6.15
C CYS A 70 4.98 -9.69 5.01
N GLN A 71 4.59 -10.95 5.26
CA GLN A 71 4.52 -11.97 4.21
C GLN A 71 3.53 -11.58 3.11
N ASP A 72 2.45 -10.89 3.46
CA ASP A 72 1.53 -10.30 2.52
C ASP A 72 2.01 -8.91 2.13
N THR A 73 2.81 -8.84 1.07
CA THR A 73 3.32 -7.57 0.52
C THR A 73 2.26 -6.74 -0.22
N GLY A 74 0.99 -7.16 -0.15
CA GLY A 74 -0.17 -6.44 -0.64
C GLY A 74 -0.36 -6.45 -2.15
N VAL A 75 -1.51 -5.94 -2.57
CA VAL A 75 -1.82 -5.56 -3.95
C VAL A 75 -1.32 -4.13 -4.17
N ILE A 76 -0.52 -3.94 -5.21
CA ILE A 76 0.11 -2.65 -5.50
C ILE A 76 -0.87 -1.75 -6.24
N SER A 77 -1.12 -0.57 -5.69
CA SER A 77 -1.87 0.50 -6.34
C SER A 77 -1.08 1.81 -6.30
N PHE A 78 -1.19 2.60 -7.37
CA PHE A 78 -0.61 3.92 -7.47
C PHE A 78 -1.71 4.98 -7.49
N TYR A 79 -1.47 6.08 -6.79
CA TYR A 79 -2.29 7.29 -6.84
C TYR A 79 -1.44 8.38 -7.45
N LEU A 80 -1.86 8.87 -8.62
CA LEU A 80 -1.15 9.86 -9.40
C LEU A 80 -1.92 11.16 -9.37
N LYS A 81 -1.27 12.21 -8.89
CA LYS A 81 -1.71 13.58 -9.13
C LYS A 81 -0.82 14.14 -10.24
N ALA A 82 -1.39 14.20 -11.45
CA ALA A 82 -0.65 14.43 -12.68
C ALA A 82 -1.06 15.76 -13.33
N GLY A 83 -0.08 16.65 -13.50
CA GLY A 83 -0.29 17.93 -14.16
C GLY A 83 -0.63 17.74 -15.63
N SER A 84 -1.65 18.45 -16.12
CA SER A 84 -2.06 18.43 -17.53
C SER A 84 -0.94 18.84 -18.50
N ASN A 85 0.00 19.67 -18.04
CA ASN A 85 1.17 20.13 -18.79
C ASN A 85 2.41 19.25 -18.56
N PHE A 86 2.32 18.21 -17.72
CA PHE A 86 3.41 17.26 -17.50
C PHE A 86 3.72 16.48 -18.78
N LYS A 87 4.99 16.43 -19.18
CA LYS A 87 5.41 15.76 -20.41
C LYS A 87 5.57 14.26 -20.16
N GLY A 88 4.86 13.46 -20.95
CA GLY A 88 5.01 11.99 -20.94
C GLY A 88 3.94 11.24 -20.17
N LEU A 89 2.75 11.83 -19.95
CA LEU A 89 1.62 11.16 -19.28
C LEU A 89 1.34 9.75 -19.83
N GLY A 90 1.32 9.59 -21.16
CA GLY A 90 1.08 8.30 -21.81
C GLY A 90 2.17 7.24 -21.63
N LYS A 91 3.27 7.56 -20.92
CA LYS A 91 4.36 6.63 -20.62
C LYS A 91 4.42 6.17 -19.17
N ILE A 92 3.72 6.87 -18.28
CA ILE A 92 3.76 6.64 -16.83
C ILE A 92 3.37 5.20 -16.50
N GLU A 93 2.25 4.71 -17.03
CA GLU A 93 1.78 3.34 -16.73
C GLU A 93 2.83 2.28 -17.05
N ASN A 94 3.47 2.35 -18.22
CA ASN A 94 4.51 1.39 -18.61
C ASN A 94 5.73 1.47 -17.68
N ALA A 95 6.14 2.68 -17.28
CA ALA A 95 7.24 2.87 -16.34
C ALA A 95 6.91 2.28 -14.95
N LEU A 96 5.69 2.51 -14.44
CA LEU A 96 5.23 1.95 -13.17
C LEU A 96 5.16 0.41 -13.23
N ARG A 97 4.66 -0.16 -14.32
CA ARG A 97 4.64 -1.61 -14.51
C ARG A 97 6.04 -2.23 -14.50
N ARG A 98 7.02 -1.60 -15.17
CA ARG A 98 8.43 -2.05 -15.12
C ARG A 98 9.00 -1.96 -13.71
N ALA A 99 8.73 -0.86 -13.00
CA ALA A 99 9.15 -0.68 -11.62
C ALA A 99 8.61 -1.79 -10.71
N VAL A 100 7.33 -2.16 -10.83
CA VAL A 100 6.72 -3.25 -10.06
C VAL A 100 7.42 -4.58 -10.33
N ARG A 101 7.62 -4.97 -11.60
CA ARG A 101 8.28 -6.23 -11.94
C ARG A 101 9.68 -6.33 -11.35
N LYS A 102 10.46 -5.27 -11.52
CA LYS A 102 11.82 -5.18 -11.00
C LYS A 102 11.84 -5.24 -9.47
N SER A 103 10.96 -4.47 -8.84
CA SER A 103 10.80 -4.38 -7.39
C SER A 103 10.36 -5.70 -6.75
N THR A 104 9.54 -6.50 -7.45
CA THR A 104 9.12 -7.82 -6.96
C THR A 104 10.32 -8.73 -6.71
N VAL A 105 11.34 -8.68 -7.55
CA VAL A 105 12.56 -9.49 -7.39
C VAL A 105 13.56 -8.82 -6.44
N GLU A 106 13.76 -7.50 -6.55
CA GLU A 106 14.80 -6.77 -5.80
C GLU A 106 14.44 -6.43 -4.33
N ILE A 107 13.16 -6.43 -3.98
CA ILE A 107 12.65 -6.19 -2.60
C ILE A 107 12.05 -7.49 -2.01
N PRO A 108 12.42 -8.64 -2.57
CA PRO A 108 11.64 -9.90 -2.53
C PRO A 108 10.15 -9.76 -2.15
N LEU A 109 9.35 -9.05 -2.97
CA LEU A 109 7.91 -8.96 -2.72
C LEU A 109 7.23 -10.30 -3.03
N ARG A 110 6.24 -10.69 -2.22
CA ARG A 110 5.43 -11.86 -2.55
C ARG A 110 4.55 -11.53 -3.76
N PRO A 111 4.51 -12.37 -4.81
CA PRO A 111 3.59 -12.18 -5.93
C PRO A 111 2.14 -12.44 -5.50
N ASN A 112 1.41 -11.39 -5.14
CA ASN A 112 0.04 -11.47 -4.61
C ASN A 112 -1.05 -11.37 -5.69
N SER A 113 -0.66 -11.00 -6.91
CA SER A 113 -1.60 -10.77 -8.02
C SER A 113 -1.86 -12.07 -8.78
N VAL A 114 -2.97 -12.73 -8.46
CA VAL A 114 -3.40 -13.99 -9.10
C VAL A 114 -4.58 -13.72 -10.02
N ASP A 115 -4.53 -14.23 -11.25
CA ASP A 115 -5.67 -14.20 -12.16
C ASP A 115 -6.75 -15.17 -11.68
N PHE A 116 -7.92 -14.65 -11.32
CA PHE A 116 -8.99 -15.45 -10.71
C PHE A 116 -9.61 -16.48 -11.67
N PHE A 117 -9.66 -16.19 -12.97
CA PHE A 117 -10.31 -17.08 -13.94
C PHE A 117 -9.43 -18.28 -14.31
N THR A 118 -8.12 -18.05 -14.38
CA THR A 118 -7.14 -19.07 -14.79
C THR A 118 -6.37 -19.68 -13.62
N ASN A 119 -6.43 -19.04 -12.45
CA ASN A 119 -5.63 -19.37 -11.26
C ASN A 119 -4.11 -19.28 -11.50
N ILE A 120 -3.69 -18.53 -12.52
CA ILE A 120 -2.28 -18.32 -12.86
C ILE A 120 -1.77 -17.09 -12.11
N ASN A 121 -0.63 -17.23 -11.44
CA ASN A 121 0.11 -16.12 -10.87
C ASN A 121 1.18 -15.65 -11.86
N SER A 122 1.25 -14.34 -12.12
CA SER A 122 2.26 -13.76 -13.02
C SER A 122 3.69 -13.90 -12.49
N GLY A 123 3.85 -14.10 -11.17
CA GLY A 123 5.14 -14.17 -10.49
C GLY A 123 5.82 -12.81 -10.32
N ASP A 124 5.23 -11.71 -10.82
CA ASP A 124 5.88 -10.40 -10.88
C ASP A 124 5.04 -9.26 -10.27
N ASN A 125 3.94 -9.57 -9.58
CA ASN A 125 2.93 -8.64 -9.06
C ASN A 125 2.24 -7.76 -10.12
N THR A 126 2.34 -8.11 -11.40
CA THR A 126 1.56 -7.48 -12.47
C THR A 126 0.45 -8.39 -12.96
N GLY A 127 -0.55 -7.82 -13.62
CA GLY A 127 -1.66 -8.57 -14.18
C GLY A 127 -2.50 -7.72 -15.11
N ARG A 128 -3.65 -8.24 -15.50
CA ARG A 128 -4.68 -7.47 -16.20
C ARG A 128 -5.23 -6.42 -15.22
N HIS A 129 -4.99 -5.14 -15.50
CA HIS A 129 -5.33 -3.99 -14.64
C HIS A 129 -4.55 -3.89 -13.31
N ILE A 130 -3.48 -4.68 -13.12
CA ILE A 130 -2.61 -4.62 -11.94
C ILE A 130 -1.18 -4.25 -12.36
N PRO A 131 -0.50 -3.28 -11.69
CA PRO A 131 -1.01 -2.44 -10.60
C PRO A 131 -2.16 -1.53 -11.04
N TYR A 132 -3.10 -1.25 -10.13
CA TYR A 132 -4.17 -0.30 -10.40
C TYR A 132 -3.62 1.13 -10.27
N ILE A 133 -4.05 2.04 -11.15
CA ILE A 133 -3.57 3.42 -11.18
C ILE A 133 -4.76 4.36 -11.09
N HIS A 134 -4.86 5.07 -9.97
CA HIS A 134 -5.80 6.17 -9.77
C HIS A 134 -5.20 7.45 -10.35
N TRP A 135 -5.97 8.15 -11.18
CA TRP A 135 -5.55 9.40 -11.80
C TRP A 135 -6.38 10.57 -11.28
N GLU A 136 -5.69 11.58 -10.77
CA GLU A 136 -6.20 12.92 -10.54
C GLU A 136 -5.43 13.87 -11.48
N ILE A 137 -6.13 14.50 -12.41
CA ILE A 137 -5.53 15.47 -13.33
C ILE A 137 -5.80 16.87 -12.79
N PHE A 138 -4.75 17.69 -12.70
CA PHE A 138 -4.85 19.09 -12.28
C PHE A 138 -4.07 20.00 -13.25
N ASP A 139 -4.33 21.31 -13.19
CA ASP A 139 -3.58 22.28 -13.98
C ASP A 139 -2.20 22.51 -13.37
N GLY A 140 -1.16 22.02 -14.04
CA GLY A 140 0.22 22.06 -13.57
C GLY A 140 1.15 21.23 -14.45
N ASP A 141 2.43 21.21 -14.12
CA ASP A 141 3.50 20.63 -14.95
C ASP A 141 4.33 19.55 -14.23
N TYR A 142 3.87 19.10 -13.06
CA TYR A 142 4.54 18.10 -12.23
C TYR A 142 3.73 16.80 -12.09
N LEU A 143 4.39 15.74 -11.61
CA LEU A 143 3.77 14.47 -11.27
C LEU A 143 4.08 14.12 -9.81
N GLU A 144 3.02 13.94 -9.02
CA GLU A 144 3.08 13.37 -7.67
C GLU A 144 2.66 11.89 -7.74
N ILE A 145 3.46 11.03 -7.12
CA ILE A 145 3.23 9.58 -7.08
C ILE A 145 3.12 9.13 -5.63
N THR A 146 1.98 8.57 -5.26
CA THR A 146 1.80 7.82 -4.01
C THR A 146 1.62 6.35 -4.34
N VAL A 147 2.24 5.46 -3.57
CA VAL A 147 2.07 4.01 -3.71
C VAL A 147 1.44 3.44 -2.45
N LEU A 148 0.52 2.49 -2.62
CA LEU A 148 -0.09 1.72 -1.55
C LEU A 148 0.13 0.23 -1.82
N LEU A 149 0.70 -0.46 -0.84
CA LEU A 149 0.82 -1.92 -0.81
C LEU A 149 -0.29 -2.43 0.11
N LYS A 150 -1.47 -2.66 -0.45
CA LYS A 150 -2.66 -2.96 0.36
C LYS A 150 -2.73 -4.46 0.67
N GLY A 151 -2.46 -4.84 1.91
CA GLY A 151 -2.56 -6.22 2.36
C GLY A 151 -4.00 -6.74 2.25
N GLY A 152 -4.18 -7.94 1.70
CA GLY A 152 -5.48 -8.55 1.43
C GLY A 152 -6.30 -8.78 2.70
N GLY A 153 -5.65 -9.13 3.82
CA GLY A 153 -6.34 -9.26 5.12
C GLY A 153 -6.99 -7.95 5.57
N SER A 154 -6.25 -6.83 5.43
CA SER A 154 -6.78 -5.50 5.75
C SER A 154 -7.81 -4.99 4.74
N GLU A 155 -7.76 -5.45 3.49
CA GLU A 155 -8.75 -5.11 2.45
C GLU A 155 -10.07 -5.85 2.69
N ASN A 156 -10.02 -7.12 3.10
CA ASN A 156 -11.21 -7.92 3.38
C ASN A 156 -12.06 -7.41 4.55
N ALA A 157 -11.49 -6.55 5.40
CA ALA A 157 -12.20 -5.90 6.50
C ALA A 157 -12.86 -4.56 6.10
N CYS A 158 -12.65 -4.07 4.87
CA CYS A 158 -13.35 -2.91 4.35
C CYS A 158 -14.85 -3.19 4.27
N VAL A 159 -15.67 -2.26 4.79
CA VAL A 159 -17.13 -2.37 4.79
C VAL A 159 -17.76 -1.13 4.20
N LEU A 160 -18.84 -1.33 3.45
CA LEU A 160 -19.66 -0.26 2.88
C LEU A 160 -21.13 -0.56 3.18
N LYS A 161 -21.86 0.43 3.70
CA LYS A 161 -23.30 0.35 3.94
C LYS A 161 -23.98 1.63 3.43
N MET A 162 -25.01 1.47 2.60
CA MET A 162 -25.94 2.55 2.30
C MET A 162 -26.96 2.66 3.43
N MET A 163 -26.92 3.77 4.15
CA MET A 163 -27.78 3.99 5.32
C MET A 163 -29.05 4.74 4.94
N ASN A 164 -30.15 4.40 5.61
CA ASN A 164 -31.37 5.19 5.53
C ASN A 164 -31.22 6.47 6.38
N PRO A 165 -31.68 7.65 5.91
CA PRO A 165 -31.64 8.87 6.72
C PRO A 165 -32.30 8.73 8.10
N SER A 166 -33.33 7.88 8.22
CA SER A 166 -34.04 7.61 9.47
C SER A 166 -33.21 6.87 10.53
N GLU A 167 -32.12 6.19 10.15
CA GLU A 167 -31.20 5.54 11.09
C GLU A 167 -30.42 6.57 11.92
N GLY A 168 -30.25 7.78 11.38
CA GLY A 168 -29.61 8.91 12.04
C GLY A 168 -28.23 8.60 12.63
N LEU A 169 -27.84 9.40 13.63
CA LEU A 169 -26.53 9.28 14.29
C LEU A 169 -26.37 7.96 15.06
N ASN A 170 -27.45 7.42 15.63
CA ASN A 170 -27.40 6.18 16.39
C ASN A 170 -27.12 4.98 15.49
N GLY A 171 -27.74 4.92 14.32
CA GLY A 171 -27.44 3.90 13.33
C GLY A 171 -26.00 4.00 12.81
N LEU A 172 -25.46 5.20 12.65
CA LEU A 172 -24.07 5.39 12.21
C LEU A 172 -23.09 4.88 13.27
N LYS A 173 -23.28 5.27 14.53
CA LYS A 173 -22.45 4.78 15.65
C LYS A 173 -22.51 3.26 15.75
N LYS A 174 -23.72 2.69 15.63
CA LYS A 174 -23.91 1.24 15.62
C LYS A 174 -23.15 0.58 14.46
N PHE A 175 -23.24 1.12 13.25
CA PHE A 175 -22.52 0.59 12.09
C PHE A 175 -21.01 0.58 12.30
N VAL A 176 -20.44 1.67 12.83
CA VAL A 176 -18.99 1.73 13.12
C VAL A 176 -18.59 0.68 14.16
N ILE A 177 -19.30 0.61 15.28
CA ILE A 177 -19.00 -0.35 16.36
C ILE A 177 -19.11 -1.79 15.87
N ASP A 178 -20.22 -2.12 15.19
CA ASP A 178 -20.45 -3.47 14.65
C ASP A 178 -19.35 -3.85 13.65
N SER A 179 -18.85 -2.89 12.86
CA SER A 179 -17.79 -3.14 11.88
C SER A 179 -16.44 -3.41 12.53
N VAL A 180 -16.08 -2.66 13.57
CA VAL A 180 -14.86 -2.90 14.37
C VAL A 180 -14.92 -4.26 15.06
N LEU A 181 -16.07 -4.59 15.68
CA LEU A 181 -16.27 -5.88 16.33
C LEU A 181 -16.20 -7.04 15.33
N LYS A 182 -16.76 -6.87 14.13
CA LYS A 182 -16.69 -7.87 13.06
C LYS A 182 -15.27 -8.07 12.54
N ALA A 183 -14.48 -6.99 12.39
CA ALA A 183 -13.08 -7.09 12.00
C ALA A 183 -12.25 -7.83 13.05
N GLY A 184 -12.46 -7.52 14.33
CA GLY A 184 -11.79 -8.18 15.45
C GLY A 184 -10.27 -8.22 15.26
N GLY A 185 -9.65 -9.39 15.47
CA GLY A 185 -8.21 -9.59 15.28
C GLY A 185 -7.76 -9.89 13.85
N THR A 186 -8.66 -9.90 12.86
CA THR A 186 -8.36 -10.41 11.50
C THR A 186 -7.45 -9.50 10.68
N THR A 187 -7.31 -8.24 11.07
CA THR A 187 -6.54 -7.20 10.37
C THR A 187 -5.19 -6.88 11.01
N CYS A 188 -4.67 -7.78 11.86
CA CYS A 188 -3.42 -7.57 12.59
C CYS A 188 -3.38 -6.24 13.37
N PRO A 189 -4.32 -6.01 14.33
CA PRO A 189 -4.33 -4.79 15.15
C PRO A 189 -3.00 -4.59 15.89
N PRO A 190 -2.66 -3.36 16.30
CA PRO A 190 -3.55 -2.21 16.50
C PRO A 190 -3.94 -1.45 15.22
N THR A 191 -5.22 -1.11 15.09
CA THR A 191 -5.85 -0.31 14.01
C THR A 191 -6.48 0.95 14.55
#